data_AF-A0A920PAJ1-F1
#
_entry.id   AF-A0A920PAJ1-F1
#
_cell.length_a   1.000
_cell.length_b   1.000
_cell.length_c   1.000
_cell.angle_alpha   90.00
_cell.angle_beta   90.00
_cell.angle_gamma   90.00
#
_symmetry.space_group_name_H-M   'P 1'
#
loop_
_entity.id
_entity.type
_entity.pdbx_description
1 polymer ?
#
loop_
_entity_poly.entity_id
_entity_poly.type
_entity_poly.pdbx_seq_one_letter_code
_entity_poly.pdbx_strand_id
1 'polypeptide(L)'
;MCKYFGYDGRINNNTNCGIVQGIFTRAEEVGLVGARLIAESDILAKDTLIVSLESSRVLPGAEQGKGPVIRTGDAAFTFSVEAEAILVKAKEEIQKKDPDFRVQRQLMSGGTCEASAFLLYGYQATGIAFPLGNYQMDRGWPNRG
;
A
#
# COMPACT_ATOMS: atom_id res chain seq x y z
N MET A 1 -10.79 -13.69 10.05
CA MET A 1 -11.49 -13.10 11.21
C MET A 1 -11.62 -11.61 10.95
N CYS A 2 -12.84 -11.11 10.69
CA CYS A 2 -13.08 -9.69 10.50
C CYS A 2 -13.02 -8.98 11.85
N LYS A 3 -12.12 -8.01 12.00
CA LYS A 3 -12.24 -6.98 13.04
C LYS A 3 -12.33 -5.64 12.34
N TYR A 4 -13.56 -5.17 12.13
CA TYR A 4 -13.80 -3.76 11.91
C TYR A 4 -13.47 -3.04 13.23
N PHE A 5 -12.40 -2.25 13.26
CA PHE A 5 -12.23 -1.21 14.28
C PHE A 5 -12.79 0.09 13.69
N GLY A 6 -14.11 0.21 13.69
CA GLY A 6 -14.78 1.50 13.51
C GLY A 6 -14.88 2.17 14.86
N TYR A 7 -14.15 3.27 15.07
CA TYR A 7 -14.34 4.12 16.25
C TYR A 7 -15.50 5.08 15.93
N ASP A 8 -16.71 4.76 16.44
CA ASP A 8 -17.81 5.73 16.54
C ASP A 8 -17.68 6.46 17.87
N GLY A 9 -17.38 7.75 17.79
CA GLY A 9 -17.29 8.64 18.93
C GLY A 9 -17.22 10.07 18.45
N ARG A 10 -18.39 10.66 18.17
CA ARG A 10 -18.67 12.11 18.02
C ARG A 10 -17.41 12.98 17.93
N ILE A 11 -17.02 13.32 16.70
CA ILE A 11 -15.92 14.25 16.41
C ILE A 11 -16.39 15.67 16.74
N ASN A 12 -16.09 16.13 17.96
CA ASN A 12 -16.23 17.54 18.31
C ASN A 12 -15.14 18.35 17.58
N ASN A 13 -15.60 19.22 16.67
CA ASN A 13 -14.96 20.39 16.05
C ASN A 13 -13.45 20.54 16.25
N ASN A 14 -12.68 19.93 15.35
CA ASN A 14 -11.38 20.47 14.94
C ASN A 14 -11.29 20.39 13.42
N THR A 15 -11.56 21.50 12.72
CA THR A 15 -11.72 21.56 11.25
C THR A 15 -10.42 21.42 10.45
N ASN A 16 -9.35 20.89 11.05
CA ASN A 16 -8.05 20.66 10.40
C ASN A 16 -7.44 19.26 10.68
N CYS A 17 -8.24 18.28 11.08
CA CYS A 17 -7.77 16.92 11.37
C CYS A 17 -8.34 15.92 10.36
N GLY A 18 -7.51 15.49 9.39
CA GLY A 18 -7.88 14.42 8.45
C GLY A 18 -8.04 13.08 9.16
N ILE A 19 -9.02 12.27 8.74
CA ILE A 19 -9.27 10.94 9.27
C ILE A 19 -8.30 9.96 8.62
N VAL A 20 -7.58 9.16 9.42
CA VAL A 20 -6.74 8.05 8.95
C VAL A 20 -7.41 6.73 9.35
N GLN A 21 -7.65 5.86 8.38
CA GLN A 21 -8.32 4.57 8.58
C GLN A 21 -7.44 3.42 8.11
N GLY A 22 -7.44 2.31 8.86
CA GLY A 22 -6.81 1.05 8.47
C GLY A 22 -7.84 0.06 7.96
N ILE A 23 -7.68 -0.39 6.72
CA ILE A 23 -8.60 -1.33 6.07
C ILE A 23 -7.83 -2.61 5.76
N PHE A 24 -8.34 -3.74 6.24
CA PHE A 24 -7.73 -5.04 6.03
C PHE A 24 -8.62 -5.89 5.13
N THR A 25 -8.13 -6.16 3.93
CA THR A 25 -8.84 -6.95 2.93
C THR A 25 -8.37 -8.40 2.94
N ARG A 26 -9.26 -9.29 2.51
CA ARG A 26 -8.91 -10.70 2.20
C ARG A 26 -9.13 -10.93 0.72
N ALA A 27 -8.76 -12.13 0.26
CA ALA A 27 -8.98 -12.57 -1.11
C ALA A 27 -8.17 -11.76 -2.14
N GLU A 28 -6.97 -11.31 -1.76
CA GLU A 28 -5.98 -10.72 -2.67
C GLU A 28 -5.58 -11.74 -3.75
N GLU A 29 -5.20 -12.95 -3.32
CA GLU A 29 -4.71 -14.04 -4.18
C GLU A 29 -5.70 -14.50 -5.27
N VAL A 30 -7.00 -14.21 -5.09
CA VAL A 30 -8.06 -14.54 -6.06
C VAL A 30 -8.51 -13.32 -6.88
N GLY A 31 -7.66 -12.29 -6.97
CA GLY A 31 -7.87 -11.13 -7.82
C GLY A 31 -8.39 -9.88 -7.10
N LEU A 32 -7.92 -9.64 -5.87
CA LEU A 32 -8.20 -8.42 -5.10
C LEU A 32 -9.69 -8.22 -4.78
N VAL A 33 -10.46 -9.31 -4.65
CA VAL A 33 -11.93 -9.24 -4.54
C VAL A 33 -12.37 -8.39 -3.35
N GLY A 34 -11.71 -8.54 -2.20
CA GLY A 34 -12.03 -7.74 -1.02
C GLY A 34 -11.82 -6.24 -1.22
N ALA A 35 -10.73 -5.86 -1.89
CA ALA A 35 -10.43 -4.46 -2.18
C ALA A 35 -11.40 -3.87 -3.21
N ARG A 36 -11.77 -4.64 -4.24
CA ARG A 36 -12.77 -4.22 -5.23
C ARG A 36 -14.13 -3.98 -4.60
N LEU A 37 -14.59 -4.90 -3.75
CA LEU A 37 -15.86 -4.74 -3.05
C LEU A 37 -15.88 -3.47 -2.18
N ILE A 38 -14.79 -3.18 -1.48
CA ILE A 38 -14.70 -1.94 -0.67
C ILE A 38 -14.70 -0.71 -1.57
N ALA A 39 -13.91 -0.72 -2.64
CA ALA A 39 -13.84 0.39 -3.59
C ALA A 39 -15.20 0.69 -4.25
N GLU A 40 -16.01 -0.35 -4.47
CA GLU A 40 -17.35 -0.27 -5.04
C GLU A 40 -18.42 0.12 -4.00
N SER A 41 -18.29 -0.31 -2.74
CA SER A 41 -19.35 -0.23 -1.73
C SER A 41 -19.68 1.17 -1.16
N ASP A 42 -19.06 2.23 -1.68
CA ASP A 42 -19.18 3.63 -1.21
C ASP A 42 -18.93 3.82 0.31
N ILE A 43 -18.27 2.84 0.95
CA ILE A 43 -17.86 2.92 2.36
C ILE A 43 -16.83 4.04 2.57
N LEU A 44 -16.02 4.31 1.54
CA LEU A 44 -15.04 5.39 1.52
C LEU A 44 -15.51 6.50 0.59
N ALA A 45 -15.31 7.75 1.01
CA ALA A 45 -15.54 8.90 0.14
C ALA A 45 -14.54 8.88 -1.03
N LYS A 46 -14.96 9.28 -2.23
CA LYS A 46 -14.12 9.20 -3.45
C LYS A 46 -12.89 10.11 -3.43
N ASP A 47 -12.89 11.14 -2.59
CA ASP A 47 -11.75 12.01 -2.32
C ASP A 47 -10.76 11.43 -1.30
N THR A 48 -11.01 10.21 -0.80
CA THR A 48 -10.07 9.48 0.07
C THR A 48 -8.82 9.10 -0.72
N LEU A 49 -7.65 9.50 -0.21
CA LEU A 49 -6.36 9.01 -0.71
C LEU A 49 -6.10 7.60 -0.19
N ILE A 50 -5.85 6.66 -1.10
CA ILE A 50 -5.59 5.25 -0.78
C ILE A 50 -4.09 4.97 -0.80
N VAL A 51 -3.59 4.35 0.28
CA VAL A 51 -2.22 3.83 0.35
C VAL A 51 -2.28 2.33 0.59
N SER A 52 -1.98 1.54 -0.44
CA SER A 52 -1.84 0.08 -0.34
C SER A 52 -0.50 -0.26 0.33
N LEU A 53 -0.52 -1.09 1.38
CA LEU A 53 0.66 -1.47 2.14
C LEU A 53 0.92 -2.96 1.95
N GLU A 54 1.93 -3.31 1.15
CA GLU A 54 2.19 -4.70 0.79
C GLU A 54 3.62 -5.14 1.09
N SER A 55 3.78 -6.47 1.22
CA SER A 55 5.09 -7.10 1.09
C SER A 55 5.32 -7.51 -0.37
N SER A 56 6.56 -7.45 -0.83
CA SER A 56 6.87 -7.71 -2.24
C SER A 56 8.13 -8.55 -2.41
N ARG A 57 8.24 -9.20 -3.58
CA ARG A 57 9.50 -9.81 -4.03
C ARG A 57 10.54 -8.71 -4.27
N VAL A 58 11.81 -9.05 -4.03
CA VAL A 58 12.93 -8.21 -4.46
C VAL A 58 12.95 -8.10 -5.99
N LEU A 59 13.10 -6.88 -6.50
CA LEU A 59 13.32 -6.57 -7.92
C LEU A 59 14.61 -5.72 -8.04
N PRO A 60 15.27 -5.69 -9.20
CA PRO A 60 16.32 -4.69 -9.45
C PRO A 60 15.79 -3.28 -9.18
N GLY A 61 16.40 -2.54 -8.23
CA GLY A 61 15.96 -1.21 -7.76
C GLY A 61 14.88 -1.20 -6.66
N ALA A 62 14.39 -2.37 -6.26
CA ALA A 62 13.56 -2.58 -5.07
C ALA A 62 14.19 -3.69 -4.21
N GLU A 63 15.23 -3.31 -3.48
CA GLU A 63 16.17 -4.20 -2.81
C GLU A 63 15.88 -4.35 -1.31
N GLN A 64 16.15 -5.55 -0.79
CA GLN A 64 16.07 -5.81 0.63
C GLN A 64 17.14 -4.99 1.39
N GLY A 65 16.77 -4.45 2.56
CA GLY A 65 17.68 -3.69 3.42
C GLY A 65 17.98 -2.26 2.93
N LYS A 66 17.39 -1.82 1.82
CA LYS A 66 17.49 -0.43 1.31
C LYS A 66 16.28 0.44 1.70
N GLY A 67 15.44 -0.05 2.59
CA GLY A 67 14.24 0.64 3.10
C GLY A 67 12.96 0.31 2.32
N PRO A 68 11.80 0.83 2.75
CA PRO A 68 10.54 0.65 2.03
C PRO A 68 10.60 1.30 0.64
N VAL A 69 9.80 0.77 -0.28
CA VAL A 69 9.65 1.28 -1.65
C VAL A 69 8.36 2.07 -1.74
N ILE A 70 8.45 3.35 -2.06
CA ILE A 70 7.31 4.12 -2.57
C ILE A 70 7.03 3.64 -3.99
N ARG A 71 5.85 3.06 -4.20
CA ARG A 71 5.46 2.52 -5.50
C ARG A 71 4.92 3.63 -6.38
N THR A 72 5.51 3.78 -7.56
CA THR A 72 5.00 4.70 -8.59
C THR A 72 3.93 4.05 -9.46
N GLY A 73 3.66 2.77 -9.22
CA GLY A 73 2.75 1.94 -9.99
C GLY A 73 3.05 0.45 -9.83
N ASP A 74 2.32 -0.35 -10.59
CA ASP A 74 2.42 -1.79 -10.62
C ASP A 74 2.30 -2.34 -12.06
N ALA A 75 2.05 -3.65 -12.21
CA ALA A 75 1.93 -4.27 -13.52
C ALA A 75 0.73 -3.76 -14.36
N ALA A 76 -0.29 -3.17 -13.73
CA ALA A 76 -1.50 -2.71 -14.40
C ALA A 76 -1.56 -1.19 -14.56
N PHE A 77 -1.16 -0.42 -13.53
CA PHE A 77 -1.34 1.02 -13.52
C PHE A 77 -0.14 1.79 -12.99
N THR A 78 0.06 2.99 -13.52
CA THR A 78 0.80 4.06 -12.81
C THR A 78 -0.08 4.66 -11.73
N PHE A 79 0.51 5.01 -10.59
CA PHE A 79 -0.22 5.51 -9.43
C PHE A 79 -0.36 7.04 -9.45
N SER A 80 -1.28 7.56 -8.63
CA SER A 80 -1.60 8.99 -8.54
C SER A 80 -0.41 9.78 -7.99
N VAL A 81 -0.11 10.93 -8.61
CA VAL A 81 0.93 11.86 -8.16
C VAL A 81 0.54 12.48 -6.81
N GLU A 82 -0.74 12.81 -6.64
CA GLU A 82 -1.29 13.38 -5.42
C GLU A 82 -1.18 12.39 -4.25
N ALA A 83 -1.54 11.13 -4.48
CA ALA A 83 -1.41 10.08 -3.47
C ALA A 83 0.07 9.78 -3.17
N GLU A 84 0.95 9.76 -4.17
CA GLU A 84 2.39 9.55 -3.94
C GLU A 84 3.05 10.71 -3.17
N ALA A 85 2.62 11.95 -3.41
CA ALA A 85 3.18 13.15 -2.80
C ALA A 85 3.11 13.10 -1.26
N ILE A 86 2.08 12.49 -0.69
CA ILE A 86 1.98 12.34 0.78
C ILE A 86 3.09 11.44 1.33
N LEU A 87 3.49 10.40 0.59
CA LEU A 87 4.56 9.47 0.97
C LEU A 87 5.93 10.12 0.80
N VAL A 88 6.11 10.89 -0.27
CA VAL A 88 7.33 11.70 -0.47
C VAL A 88 7.47 12.68 0.70
N LYS A 89 6.39 13.34 1.09
CA LYS A 89 6.42 14.28 2.21
C LYS A 89 6.71 13.58 3.54
N ALA A 90 6.08 12.44 3.79
CA ALA A 90 6.34 11.63 4.98
C ALA A 90 7.82 11.21 5.06
N LYS A 91 8.40 10.76 3.94
CA LYS A 91 9.84 10.44 3.84
C LYS A 91 10.70 11.64 4.25
N GLU A 92 10.45 12.83 3.69
CA GLU A 92 11.20 14.04 4.02
C GLU A 92 11.16 14.36 5.51
N GLU A 93 9.97 14.29 6.13
CA GLU A 93 9.82 14.60 7.56
C GLU A 93 10.48 13.56 8.47
N ILE A 94 10.52 12.28 8.05
CA ILE A 94 11.29 11.24 8.77
C ILE A 94 12.78 11.50 8.63
N GLN A 95 13.26 11.82 7.42
CA GLN A 95 14.68 12.06 7.16
C GLN A 95 15.25 13.29 7.89
N LYS A 96 14.42 14.28 8.21
CA LYS A 96 14.81 15.39 9.09
C LYS A 96 15.16 14.94 10.51
N LYS A 97 14.54 13.86 10.99
CA LYS A 97 14.74 13.31 12.34
C LYS A 97 15.76 12.19 12.36
N ASP A 98 15.82 11.42 11.28
CA ASP A 98 16.74 10.31 11.06
C ASP A 98 17.36 10.43 9.65
N PRO A 99 18.51 11.11 9.52
CA PRO A 99 19.18 11.30 8.24
C PRO A 99 19.59 9.99 7.55
N ASP A 100 19.71 8.89 8.31
CA ASP A 100 20.08 7.58 7.79
C ASP A 100 18.86 6.78 7.29
N PHE A 101 17.64 7.29 7.47
CA PHE A 101 16.42 6.65 6.98
C PHE A 101 16.42 6.58 5.45
N ARG A 102 16.41 5.34 4.93
CA ARG A 102 16.45 5.04 3.49
C ARG A 102 15.06 4.73 2.98
N VAL A 103 14.76 5.23 1.79
CA VAL A 103 13.54 4.92 1.04
C VAL A 103 13.90 4.75 -0.43
N GLN A 104 13.26 3.78 -1.06
CA GLN A 104 13.36 3.50 -2.48
C GLN A 104 12.11 4.05 -3.19
N ARG A 105 12.20 4.30 -4.50
CA ARG A 105 11.06 4.72 -5.32
C ARG A 105 11.09 4.00 -6.65
N GLN A 106 10.06 3.21 -6.94
CA GLN A 106 10.08 2.34 -8.12
C GLN A 106 8.68 1.94 -8.61
N LEU A 107 8.56 1.73 -9.92
CA LEU A 107 7.47 0.99 -10.54
C LEU A 107 7.62 -0.51 -10.25
N MET A 108 6.70 -1.08 -9.48
CA MET A 108 6.76 -2.49 -9.05
C MET A 108 5.97 -3.39 -10.01
N SER A 109 6.56 -3.70 -11.17
CA SER A 109 5.90 -4.41 -12.28
C SER A 109 5.73 -5.92 -12.09
N GLY A 110 6.09 -6.48 -10.94
CA GLY A 110 6.05 -7.94 -10.68
C GLY A 110 4.65 -8.51 -10.44
N GLY A 111 3.63 -7.67 -10.36
CA GLY A 111 2.23 -8.05 -10.11
C GLY A 111 1.39 -6.82 -9.85
N THR A 112 0.10 -7.01 -9.59
CA THR A 112 -0.81 -5.94 -9.17
C THR A 112 -0.94 -5.87 -7.65
N CYS A 113 -1.39 -4.75 -7.10
CA CYS A 113 -1.85 -4.68 -5.70
C CYS A 113 -3.20 -3.98 -5.57
N GLU A 114 -3.70 -3.88 -4.35
CA GLU A 114 -4.99 -3.30 -3.96
C GLU A 114 -5.16 -1.88 -4.50
N ALA A 115 -4.09 -1.09 -4.58
CA ALA A 115 -4.14 0.25 -5.18
C ALA A 115 -4.74 0.23 -6.61
N SER A 116 -4.44 -0.81 -7.40
CA SER A 116 -5.01 -0.99 -8.73
C SER A 116 -6.51 -1.27 -8.70
N ALA A 117 -7.01 -1.96 -7.68
CA ALA A 117 -8.44 -2.08 -7.48
C ALA A 117 -9.07 -0.71 -7.20
N PHE A 118 -8.50 0.11 -6.31
CA PHE A 118 -9.04 1.43 -6.02
C PHE A 118 -8.97 2.42 -7.21
N LEU A 119 -7.90 2.39 -8.00
CA LEU A 119 -7.78 3.22 -9.21
C LEU A 119 -8.91 2.93 -10.21
N LEU A 120 -9.27 1.65 -10.40
CA LEU A 120 -10.37 1.25 -11.29
C LEU A 120 -11.73 1.86 -10.92
N TYR A 121 -11.91 2.22 -9.64
CA TYR A 121 -13.16 2.80 -9.13
C TYR A 121 -13.04 4.32 -8.86
N GLY A 122 -12.05 4.97 -9.44
CA GLY A 122 -11.91 6.44 -9.48
C GLY A 122 -11.24 7.08 -8.27
N TYR A 123 -10.67 6.30 -7.37
CA TYR A 123 -9.90 6.85 -6.24
C TYR A 123 -8.51 7.29 -6.69
N GLN A 124 -7.91 8.21 -5.93
CA GLN A 124 -6.48 8.46 -5.99
C GLN A 124 -5.76 7.44 -5.11
N ALA A 125 -4.88 6.62 -5.69
CA ALA A 125 -4.18 5.58 -4.94
C ALA A 125 -2.68 5.55 -5.24
N THR A 126 -1.92 5.12 -4.22
CA THR A 126 -0.50 4.78 -4.29
C THR A 126 -0.23 3.54 -3.43
N GLY A 127 1.04 3.15 -3.28
CA GLY A 127 1.39 2.09 -2.35
C GLY A 127 2.82 2.14 -1.81
N ILE A 128 3.02 1.40 -0.73
CA ILE A 128 4.33 1.09 -0.16
C ILE A 128 4.56 -0.40 -0.29
N ALA A 129 5.76 -0.78 -0.68
CA ALA A 129 6.21 -2.16 -0.69
C ALA A 129 7.41 -2.36 0.23
N PHE A 130 7.42 -3.46 0.99
CA PHE A 130 8.60 -3.93 1.70
C PHE A 130 9.25 -5.08 0.92
N PRO A 131 10.46 -4.91 0.35
CA PRO A 131 11.15 -5.99 -0.34
C PRO A 131 11.59 -7.07 0.65
N LEU A 132 11.05 -8.28 0.49
CA LEU A 132 11.40 -9.45 1.29
C LEU A 132 12.23 -10.43 0.45
N GLY A 133 13.39 -10.84 0.96
CA GLY A 133 14.28 -11.80 0.28
C GLY A 133 13.68 -13.20 0.14
N ASN A 134 12.59 -13.50 0.85
CA ASN A 134 12.02 -14.85 0.96
C ASN A 134 10.50 -14.90 0.75
N TYR A 135 9.98 -14.04 -0.13
CA TYR A 135 8.57 -13.99 -0.50
C TYR A 135 8.14 -15.29 -1.23
N GLN A 136 7.13 -15.98 -0.71
CA GLN A 136 6.59 -17.30 -1.12
C GLN A 136 7.52 -18.50 -0.85
N MET A 137 7.60 -18.99 0.39
CA MET A 137 8.02 -20.39 0.66
C MET A 137 6.82 -21.33 0.45
N ASP A 138 6.51 -21.70 -0.80
CA ASP A 138 5.91 -23.01 -1.11
C ASP A 138 6.16 -23.45 -2.57
N ARG A 139 7.43 -23.49 -2.97
CA ARG A 139 7.86 -24.34 -4.09
C ARG A 139 9.14 -25.07 -3.74
N GLY A 140 8.98 -26.20 -3.08
CA GLY A 140 9.96 -27.28 -3.02
C GLY A 140 10.90 -27.23 -1.81
N TRP A 141 10.53 -27.97 -0.77
CA TRP A 141 11.50 -28.50 0.19
C TRP A 141 12.45 -29.45 -0.57
N PRO A 142 13.77 -29.20 -0.64
CA PRO A 142 14.68 -30.21 -1.16
C PRO A 142 14.75 -31.35 -0.14
N ASN A 143 14.30 -32.54 -0.54
CA ASN A 143 14.55 -33.79 0.16
C ASN A 143 16.06 -33.90 0.44
N ARG A 144 16.44 -33.75 1.71
CA ARG A 144 17.76 -34.14 2.20
C ARG A 144 17.77 -35.67 2.33
N GLY A 145 18.17 -36.32 1.25
CA GLY A 145 18.88 -37.61 1.30
C GLY A 145 20.37 -37.36 1.51
#